data_AF-A0A6P1QWQ2-F1
#
_entry.id   AF-A0A6P1QWQ2-F1
#
_cell.length_a   1.000
_cell.length_b   1.000
_cell.length_c   1.000
_cell.angle_alpha   90.00
_cell.angle_beta   90.00
_cell.angle_gamma   90.00
#
_symmetry.space_group_name_H-M   'P 1'
#
loop_
_entity.id
_entity.type
_entity.pdbx_description
1 polymer ?
#
loop_
_entity_poly.entity_id
_entity_poly.type
_entity_poly.pdbx_seq_one_letter_code
_entity_poly.pdbx_strand_id
1 'polypeptide(L)'
;MRHNESDFNSPQGWHPGLLREIVLATASKLSHHGIPLPPLDFYEAVADRGEEIIIEAIAEAIAASHDDTDTVIANIRVARRFLERFGDDLFLATEETDDLLLARLAAYLALEGSDGYNEIRYQCAWGAQGSPDWGTLWGVKQKIRDFTPAFVLKVCMKGDFRWLGVECHAPNRVLPEDINTRVRARTMIVSGIPVLAFSPADVEKDASACVEEIGCALSVLAQELLAMHGLESRPRLDFRPRGERSLDD
;
A
#
# COMPACT_ATOMS: atom_id res chain seq x y z
N MET A 1 26.19 -32.47 -5.16
CA MET A 1 25.24 -31.72 -6.00
C MET A 1 23.86 -31.90 -5.39
N ARG A 2 23.41 -30.91 -4.61
CA ARG A 2 22.03 -30.89 -4.11
C ARG A 2 21.17 -30.27 -5.20
N HIS A 3 20.08 -30.93 -5.54
CA HIS A 3 19.06 -30.39 -6.42
C HIS A 3 18.52 -29.10 -5.79
N ASN A 4 18.74 -27.96 -6.46
CA ASN A 4 17.91 -26.78 -6.30
C ASN A 4 16.58 -27.13 -6.96
N GLU A 5 15.63 -27.61 -6.16
CA GLU A 5 14.21 -27.52 -6.52
C GLU A 5 13.85 -26.04 -6.42
N SER A 6 13.79 -25.38 -7.57
CA SER A 6 13.11 -24.10 -7.69
C SER A 6 11.62 -24.37 -7.55
N ASP A 7 11.09 -24.26 -6.32
CA ASP A 7 9.65 -24.33 -5.99
C ASP A 7 8.88 -23.09 -6.49
N PHE A 8 9.14 -22.66 -7.73
CA PHE A 8 8.27 -21.73 -8.43
C PHE A 8 7.36 -22.59 -9.33
N ASN A 9 6.25 -23.03 -8.76
CA ASN A 9 5.18 -23.69 -9.49
C ASN A 9 4.80 -22.86 -10.73
N SER A 10 4.70 -23.54 -11.88
CA SER A 10 4.11 -23.01 -13.11
C SER A 10 2.72 -22.44 -12.85
N PRO A 11 2.25 -21.43 -13.62
CA PRO A 11 1.03 -20.71 -13.29
C PRO A 11 -0.15 -21.67 -13.35
N GLN A 12 -0.66 -22.06 -12.19
CA GLN A 12 -2.00 -22.60 -12.08
C GLN A 12 -2.92 -21.47 -12.55
N GLY A 13 -3.65 -21.70 -13.64
CA GLY A 13 -4.65 -20.74 -14.10
C GLY A 13 -5.60 -20.40 -12.95
N TRP A 14 -6.19 -19.20 -12.99
CA TRP A 14 -7.11 -18.74 -11.94
C TRP A 14 -8.16 -19.80 -11.56
N HIS A 15 -8.30 -20.03 -10.26
CA HIS A 15 -9.39 -20.79 -9.66
C HIS A 15 -9.75 -20.23 -8.27
N PRO A 16 -11.01 -20.39 -7.81
CA PRO A 16 -11.38 -20.07 -6.43
C PRO A 16 -10.47 -20.80 -5.43
N GLY A 17 -10.05 -20.12 -4.36
CA GLY A 17 -9.12 -20.65 -3.37
C GLY A 17 -7.63 -20.39 -3.67
N LEU A 18 -7.26 -19.96 -4.88
CA LEU A 18 -5.85 -19.76 -5.26
C LEU A 18 -5.16 -18.70 -4.40
N LEU A 19 -5.83 -17.59 -4.09
CA LEU A 19 -5.23 -16.57 -3.23
C LEU A 19 -5.08 -17.03 -1.79
N ARG A 20 -6.02 -17.85 -1.29
CA ARG A 20 -5.86 -18.49 0.00
C ARG A 20 -4.61 -19.36 0.04
N GLU A 21 -4.34 -20.14 -1.01
CA GLU A 21 -3.10 -20.92 -1.12
C GLU A 21 -1.84 -20.05 -1.11
N ILE A 22 -1.82 -18.97 -1.90
CA ILE A 22 -0.69 -18.02 -1.98
C ILE A 22 -0.42 -17.36 -0.62
N VAL A 23 -1.48 -16.89 0.05
CA VAL A 23 -1.35 -16.22 1.35
C VAL A 23 -0.89 -17.20 2.43
N LEU A 24 -1.44 -18.42 2.48
CA LEU A 24 -1.02 -19.44 3.43
C LEU A 24 0.43 -19.90 3.18
N ALA A 25 0.85 -20.02 1.91
CA ALA A 25 2.24 -20.30 1.56
C ALA A 25 3.17 -19.19 2.05
N THR A 26 2.75 -17.93 1.91
CA THR A 26 3.49 -16.76 2.40
C THR A 26 3.60 -16.75 3.92
N ALA A 27 2.49 -16.93 4.63
CA ALA A 27 2.47 -17.02 6.10
C ALA A 27 3.33 -18.18 6.60
N SER A 28 3.26 -19.34 5.93
CA SER A 28 4.12 -20.49 6.22
C SER A 28 5.59 -20.12 6.06
N LYS A 29 5.99 -19.49 4.94
CA LYS A 29 7.38 -19.08 4.69
C LYS A 29 7.90 -18.11 5.76
N LEU A 30 7.12 -17.09 6.12
CA LEU A 30 7.47 -16.15 7.19
C LEU A 30 7.65 -16.86 8.54
N SER A 31 6.78 -17.83 8.85
CA SER A 31 6.87 -18.64 10.08
C SER A 31 8.16 -19.45 10.13
N HIS A 32 8.55 -20.08 9.01
CA HIS A 32 9.80 -20.83 8.89
C HIS A 32 11.04 -19.94 9.13
N HIS A 33 10.97 -18.65 8.82
CA HIS A 33 12.03 -17.67 9.06
C HIS A 33 11.97 -17.02 10.46
N GLY A 34 11.02 -17.39 11.32
CA GLY A 34 10.89 -16.86 12.67
C GLY A 34 10.43 -15.40 12.73
N ILE A 35 9.81 -14.91 11.65
CA ILE A 35 9.28 -13.54 11.56
C ILE A 35 7.94 -13.50 12.32
N PRO A 36 7.70 -12.48 13.17
CA PRO A 36 6.41 -12.30 13.82
C PRO A 36 5.27 -12.19 12.79
N LEU A 37 4.23 -12.99 12.97
CA LEU A 37 3.11 -13.08 12.05
C LEU A 37 1.83 -12.54 12.66
N PRO A 38 1.05 -11.75 11.90
CA PRO A 38 -0.34 -11.54 12.22
C PRO A 38 -1.09 -12.88 12.40
N PRO A 39 -2.18 -12.88 13.18
CA PRO A 39 -3.05 -14.04 13.31
C PRO A 39 -3.54 -14.65 11.98
N LEU A 40 -3.85 -15.95 11.96
CA LEU A 40 -4.23 -16.67 10.74
C LEU A 40 -5.54 -16.14 10.11
N ASP A 41 -6.51 -15.78 10.94
CA ASP A 41 -7.78 -15.16 10.54
C ASP A 41 -7.58 -13.85 9.77
N PHE A 42 -6.50 -13.10 10.07
CA PHE A 42 -6.14 -11.94 9.27
C PHE A 42 -5.66 -12.34 7.86
N TYR A 43 -4.86 -13.39 7.74
CA TYR A 43 -4.39 -13.87 6.43
C TYR A 43 -5.54 -14.48 5.62
N GLU A 44 -6.49 -15.14 6.27
CA GLU A 44 -7.74 -15.59 5.64
C GLU A 44 -8.56 -14.39 5.13
N ALA A 45 -8.73 -13.34 5.92
CA ALA A 45 -9.44 -12.13 5.49
C ALA A 45 -8.76 -11.42 4.31
N VAL A 46 -7.42 -11.37 4.29
CA VAL A 46 -6.65 -10.81 3.16
C VAL A 46 -6.84 -11.65 1.90
N ALA A 47 -6.84 -12.98 2.03
CA ALA A 47 -7.08 -13.88 0.91
C ALA A 47 -8.50 -13.73 0.35
N ASP A 48 -9.51 -13.77 1.22
CA ASP A 48 -10.92 -13.65 0.85
C ASP A 48 -11.17 -12.31 0.14
N ARG A 49 -10.63 -11.22 0.69
CA ARG A 49 -10.75 -9.89 0.07
C ARG A 49 -10.07 -9.81 -1.29
N GLY A 50 -8.90 -10.42 -1.44
CA GLY A 50 -8.22 -10.49 -2.73
C GLY A 50 -9.02 -11.31 -3.75
N GLU A 51 -9.68 -12.41 -3.33
CA GLU A 51 -10.52 -13.20 -4.24
C GLU A 51 -11.73 -12.41 -4.72
N GLU A 52 -12.37 -11.64 -3.83
CA GLU A 52 -13.43 -10.70 -4.21
C GLU A 52 -12.96 -9.73 -5.30
N ILE A 53 -11.79 -9.10 -5.11
CA ILE A 53 -11.22 -8.15 -6.08
C ILE A 53 -10.99 -8.81 -7.44
N ILE A 54 -10.46 -10.05 -7.47
CA ILE A 54 -10.25 -10.76 -8.74
C ILE A 54 -11.59 -11.09 -9.40
N ILE A 55 -12.57 -11.57 -8.63
CA ILE A 55 -13.89 -11.92 -9.15
C ILE A 55 -14.59 -10.68 -9.71
N GLU A 56 -14.55 -9.56 -8.99
CA GLU A 56 -15.08 -8.27 -9.43
C GLU A 56 -14.40 -7.82 -10.73
N ALA A 57 -13.07 -7.82 -10.77
CA ALA A 57 -12.32 -7.41 -11.96
C ALA A 57 -12.65 -8.28 -13.19
N ILE A 58 -12.74 -9.60 -13.01
CA ILE A 58 -13.13 -10.52 -14.10
C ILE A 58 -14.57 -10.24 -14.54
N ALA A 59 -15.50 -10.04 -13.61
CA ALA A 59 -16.89 -9.74 -13.92
C ALA A 59 -17.03 -8.42 -14.68
N GLU A 60 -16.32 -7.37 -14.27
CA GLU A 60 -16.29 -6.08 -14.97
C GLU A 60 -15.67 -6.18 -16.36
N ALA A 61 -14.58 -6.94 -16.51
CA ALA A 61 -13.99 -7.18 -17.83
C ALA A 61 -14.95 -7.93 -18.78
N ILE A 62 -15.77 -8.86 -18.26
CA ILE A 62 -16.79 -9.56 -19.04
C ILE A 62 -17.97 -8.64 -19.38
N ALA A 63 -18.36 -7.77 -18.45
CA ALA A 63 -19.48 -6.85 -18.62
C ALA A 63 -19.14 -5.67 -19.56
N ALA A 64 -17.86 -5.32 -19.70
CA ALA A 64 -17.40 -4.30 -20.63
C ALA A 64 -17.75 -4.68 -22.08
N SER A 65 -18.34 -3.73 -22.81
CA SER A 65 -18.58 -3.88 -24.25
C SER A 65 -17.26 -4.06 -24.99
N HIS A 66 -17.28 -4.72 -26.16
CA HIS A 66 -16.08 -4.86 -27.01
C HIS A 66 -15.43 -3.52 -27.38
N ASP A 67 -16.19 -2.43 -27.35
CA ASP A 67 -15.70 -1.07 -27.64
C ASP A 67 -14.97 -0.41 -26.45
N ASP A 68 -15.08 -0.95 -25.23
CA ASP A 68 -14.40 -0.46 -24.03
C ASP A 68 -13.18 -1.32 -23.70
N THR A 69 -12.23 -1.30 -24.63
CA THR A 69 -10.99 -2.09 -24.53
C THR A 69 -10.11 -1.65 -23.36
N ASP A 70 -10.15 -0.37 -22.97
CA ASP A 70 -9.34 0.15 -21.87
C ASP A 70 -9.80 -0.42 -20.52
N THR A 71 -11.11 -0.49 -20.27
CA THR A 71 -11.67 -1.13 -19.06
C THR A 71 -11.33 -2.62 -19.00
N VAL A 72 -11.43 -3.34 -20.13
CA VAL A 72 -11.03 -4.76 -20.20
C VAL A 72 -9.55 -4.93 -19.84
N ILE A 73 -8.67 -4.12 -20.43
CA ILE A 73 -7.22 -4.20 -20.19
C ILE A 73 -6.90 -3.86 -18.73
N ALA A 74 -7.53 -2.83 -18.16
CA ALA A 74 -7.32 -2.44 -16.77
C ALA A 74 -7.68 -3.58 -15.81
N ASN A 75 -8.84 -4.19 -15.98
CA ASN A 75 -9.31 -5.28 -15.13
C ASN A 75 -8.49 -6.57 -15.28
N ILE A 76 -8.03 -6.90 -16.50
CA ILE A 76 -7.11 -8.03 -16.71
C ILE A 76 -5.78 -7.79 -15.98
N ARG A 77 -5.27 -6.54 -15.95
CA ARG A 77 -4.03 -6.20 -15.23
C ARG A 77 -4.18 -6.41 -13.71
N VAL A 78 -5.32 -6.02 -13.14
CA VAL A 78 -5.64 -6.26 -11.72
C VAL A 78 -5.55 -7.76 -11.43
N ALA A 79 -6.31 -8.59 -12.16
CA ALA A 79 -6.28 -10.04 -11.94
C ALA A 79 -4.87 -10.63 -12.10
N ARG A 80 -4.12 -10.19 -13.10
CA ARG A 80 -2.74 -10.65 -13.35
C ARG A 80 -1.78 -10.33 -12.20
N ARG A 81 -1.89 -9.15 -11.59
CA ARG A 81 -1.06 -8.77 -10.42
C ARG A 81 -1.21 -9.78 -9.30
N PHE A 82 -2.43 -10.17 -8.98
CA PHE A 82 -2.69 -11.12 -7.91
C PHE A 82 -2.08 -12.50 -8.19
N LEU A 83 -2.15 -12.94 -9.44
CA LEU A 83 -1.62 -14.24 -9.87
C LEU A 83 -0.09 -14.29 -9.91
N GLU A 84 0.57 -13.18 -10.28
CA GLU A 84 2.00 -13.18 -10.58
C GLU A 84 2.87 -12.58 -9.47
N ARG A 85 2.34 -11.67 -8.65
CA ARG A 85 3.18 -10.80 -7.80
C ARG A 85 2.73 -10.65 -6.36
N PHE A 86 1.44 -10.83 -6.07
CA PHE A 86 0.89 -10.51 -4.75
C PHE A 86 1.57 -11.29 -3.62
N GLY A 87 1.86 -12.58 -3.79
CA GLY A 87 2.56 -13.37 -2.77
C GLY A 87 3.96 -12.83 -2.43
N ASP A 88 4.73 -12.43 -3.45
CA ASP A 88 6.07 -11.87 -3.25
C ASP A 88 6.01 -10.49 -2.60
N ASP A 89 5.12 -9.61 -3.08
CA ASP A 89 4.93 -8.27 -2.51
C ASP A 89 4.45 -8.36 -1.05
N LEU A 90 3.52 -9.29 -0.74
CA LEU A 90 3.05 -9.57 0.62
C LEU A 90 4.18 -10.09 1.52
N PHE A 91 4.96 -11.07 1.04
CA PHE A 91 6.09 -11.64 1.78
C PHE A 91 7.11 -10.57 2.14
N LEU A 92 7.60 -9.83 1.14
CA LEU A 92 8.67 -8.86 1.35
C LEU A 92 8.20 -7.67 2.21
N ALA A 93 6.98 -7.19 1.99
CA ALA A 93 6.45 -6.08 2.77
C ALA A 93 6.24 -6.45 4.24
N THR A 94 5.80 -7.67 4.52
CA THR A 94 5.62 -8.15 5.91
C THR A 94 6.94 -8.53 6.57
N GLU A 95 7.90 -9.09 5.84
CA GLU A 95 9.25 -9.39 6.35
C GLU A 95 9.99 -8.14 6.86
N GLU A 96 9.86 -7.01 6.15
CA GLU A 96 10.50 -5.74 6.55
C GLU A 96 9.79 -5.03 7.72
N THR A 97 8.64 -5.54 8.16
CA THR A 97 7.92 -5.01 9.33
C THR A 97 8.41 -5.70 10.60
N ASP A 98 8.67 -4.94 11.66
CA ASP A 98 9.12 -5.47 12.96
C ASP A 98 7.99 -5.54 14.01
N ASP A 99 6.77 -5.21 13.61
CA ASP A 99 5.57 -5.25 14.44
C ASP A 99 4.36 -5.73 13.62
N LEU A 100 3.48 -6.50 14.27
CA LEU A 100 2.26 -7.08 13.73
C LEU A 100 1.30 -6.02 13.20
N LEU A 101 1.25 -4.85 13.83
CA LEU A 101 0.43 -3.74 13.38
C LEU A 101 0.89 -3.23 12.01
N LEU A 102 2.20 -3.09 11.83
CA LEU A 102 2.80 -2.69 10.56
C LEU A 102 2.64 -3.78 9.51
N ALA A 103 2.85 -5.05 9.87
CA ALA A 103 2.61 -6.18 8.98
C ALA A 103 1.16 -6.19 8.45
N ARG A 104 0.18 -5.91 9.32
CA ARG A 104 -1.23 -5.81 8.97
C ARG A 104 -1.48 -4.71 7.95
N LEU A 105 -1.03 -3.48 8.20
CA LEU A 105 -1.24 -2.39 7.24
C LEU A 105 -0.45 -2.61 5.94
N ALA A 106 0.76 -3.18 6.02
CA ALA A 106 1.58 -3.49 4.85
C ALA A 106 0.88 -4.47 3.91
N ALA A 107 0.23 -5.51 4.44
CA ALA A 107 -0.52 -6.47 3.64
C ALA A 107 -1.71 -5.82 2.92
N TYR A 108 -2.50 -5.00 3.64
CA TYR A 108 -3.62 -4.28 3.01
C TYR A 108 -3.13 -3.25 1.99
N LEU A 109 -1.98 -2.61 2.24
CA LEU A 109 -1.39 -1.68 1.27
C LEU A 109 -0.87 -2.43 0.03
N ALA A 110 -0.33 -3.63 0.20
CA ALA A 110 0.04 -4.54 -0.89
C ALA A 110 -1.17 -5.15 -1.60
N LEU A 111 -2.35 -5.17 -0.97
CA LEU A 111 -3.61 -5.69 -1.51
C LEU A 111 -4.36 -4.63 -2.31
N GLU A 112 -4.64 -3.48 -1.70
CA GLU A 112 -5.61 -2.48 -2.18
C GLU A 112 -4.95 -1.14 -2.56
N GLY A 113 -3.64 -0.98 -2.33
CA GLY A 113 -2.95 0.28 -2.52
C GLY A 113 -3.04 0.83 -3.96
N SER A 114 -3.51 2.08 -4.07
CA SER A 114 -3.65 2.81 -5.33
C SER A 114 -3.35 4.29 -5.12
N ASP A 115 -2.80 4.96 -6.13
CA ASP A 115 -2.67 6.42 -6.16
C ASP A 115 -3.85 7.10 -6.89
N GLY A 116 -4.93 6.37 -7.16
CA GLY A 116 -6.10 6.83 -7.90
C GLY A 116 -5.93 6.76 -9.42
N TYR A 117 -4.70 6.54 -9.92
CA TYR A 117 -4.40 6.38 -11.35
C TYR A 117 -3.73 5.05 -11.65
N ASN A 118 -2.91 4.56 -10.73
CA ASN A 118 -2.16 3.32 -10.82
C ASN A 118 -2.17 2.59 -9.48
N GLU A 119 -1.98 1.28 -9.57
CA GLU A 119 -1.55 0.48 -8.43
C GLU A 119 -0.16 0.94 -7.97
N ILE A 120 0.03 0.95 -6.65
CA ILE A 120 1.31 1.31 -6.05
C ILE A 120 2.22 0.07 -5.98
N ARG A 121 3.53 0.26 -6.18
CA ARG A 121 4.49 -0.85 -6.24
C ARG A 121 5.38 -0.86 -5.00
N TYR A 122 5.45 -2.01 -4.36
CA TYR A 122 6.37 -2.22 -3.25
C TYR A 122 7.82 -2.25 -3.75
N GLN A 123 8.73 -1.64 -3.01
CA GLN A 123 10.16 -1.62 -3.31
C GLN A 123 10.99 -1.84 -2.04
N CYS A 124 11.56 -3.05 -1.89
CA CYS A 124 12.49 -3.36 -0.80
C CYS A 124 13.84 -2.65 -0.97
N ALA A 125 14.41 -2.68 -2.18
CA ALA A 125 15.70 -2.07 -2.50
C ALA A 125 15.54 -0.59 -2.86
N TRP A 126 15.22 0.23 -1.85
CA TRP A 126 14.96 1.66 -2.03
C TRP A 126 16.16 2.38 -2.66
N GLY A 127 15.95 3.04 -3.80
CA GLY A 127 16.99 3.76 -4.53
C GLY A 127 17.93 2.90 -5.39
N ALA A 128 17.85 1.57 -5.34
CA ALA A 128 18.62 0.69 -6.23
C ALA A 128 17.99 0.59 -7.64
N GLN A 129 16.66 0.71 -7.72
CA GLN A 129 15.94 0.82 -9.00
C GLN A 129 15.58 2.28 -9.26
N GLY A 130 15.64 2.68 -10.53
CA GLY A 130 15.22 4.00 -10.99
C GLY A 130 13.75 4.26 -10.65
N SER A 131 13.40 5.51 -10.38
CA SER A 131 11.99 5.89 -10.22
C SER A 131 11.26 5.75 -11.56
N PRO A 132 10.01 5.25 -11.57
CA PRO A 132 9.25 5.15 -12.79
C PRO A 132 8.95 6.55 -13.36
N ASP A 133 8.77 6.62 -14.67
CA ASP A 133 8.31 7.85 -15.33
C ASP A 133 6.90 8.26 -14.90
N TRP A 134 6.07 7.30 -14.50
CA TRP A 134 4.74 7.54 -13.92
C TRP A 134 4.36 6.42 -12.95
N GLY A 135 3.76 6.79 -11.82
CA GLY A 135 3.23 5.88 -10.82
C GLY A 135 3.88 6.04 -9.45
N THR A 136 3.52 5.15 -8.54
CA THR A 136 3.89 5.27 -7.13
C THR A 136 4.69 4.08 -6.64
N LEU A 137 5.77 4.38 -5.91
CA LEU A 137 6.58 3.40 -5.19
C LEU A 137 6.31 3.52 -3.70
N TRP A 138 6.31 2.42 -2.96
CA TRP A 138 6.22 2.46 -1.51
C TRP A 138 7.17 1.45 -0.84
N GLY A 139 7.57 1.76 0.39
CA GLY A 139 8.52 0.95 1.15
C GLY A 139 8.34 1.11 2.65
N VAL A 140 8.80 0.11 3.40
CA VAL A 140 8.74 0.07 4.86
C VAL A 140 10.00 0.71 5.42
N LYS A 141 9.86 1.59 6.42
CA LYS A 141 10.98 2.16 7.21
C LYS A 141 12.14 2.75 6.40
N GLN A 142 11.82 3.36 5.28
CA GLN A 142 12.82 4.00 4.44
C GLN A 142 13.13 5.40 4.95
N LYS A 143 14.41 5.72 5.07
CA LYS A 143 14.84 7.05 5.49
C LYS A 143 14.61 8.06 4.37
N ILE A 144 13.88 9.13 4.68
CA ILE A 144 13.66 10.27 3.80
C ILE A 144 14.12 11.56 4.47
N ARG A 145 15.11 12.22 3.85
CA ARG A 145 15.81 13.37 4.46
C ARG A 145 16.33 12.99 5.85
N ASP A 146 15.73 13.56 6.89
CA ASP A 146 16.16 13.42 8.29
C ASP A 146 15.18 12.60 9.15
N PHE A 147 14.17 11.95 8.57
CA PHE A 147 13.24 11.09 9.30
C PHE A 147 12.97 9.75 8.61
N THR A 148 12.48 8.79 9.38
CA THR A 148 12.13 7.44 8.90
C THR A 148 10.69 7.14 9.36
N PRO A 149 9.69 7.27 8.48
CA PRO A 149 8.31 6.87 8.80
C PRO A 149 8.15 5.35 8.86
N ALA A 150 7.00 4.87 9.33
CA ALA A 150 6.65 3.45 9.24
C ALA A 150 6.56 3.00 7.78
N PHE A 151 5.86 3.77 6.94
CA PHE A 151 5.86 3.60 5.48
C PHE A 151 6.20 4.91 4.79
N VAL A 152 6.88 4.80 3.65
CA VAL A 152 7.07 5.91 2.74
C VAL A 152 6.43 5.58 1.40
N LEU A 153 5.83 6.59 0.78
CA LEU A 153 5.31 6.51 -0.58
C LEU A 153 5.88 7.65 -1.41
N LYS A 154 6.26 7.34 -2.64
CA LYS A 154 6.87 8.26 -3.61
C LYS A 154 6.08 8.23 -4.91
N VAL A 155 5.25 9.25 -5.11
CA VAL A 155 4.51 9.46 -6.37
C VAL A 155 5.48 10.10 -7.36
N CYS A 156 5.66 9.50 -8.52
CA CYS A 156 6.65 9.90 -9.52
C CYS A 156 5.97 10.32 -10.82
N MET A 157 6.46 11.39 -11.44
CA MET A 157 6.05 11.83 -12.76
C MET A 157 7.19 12.52 -13.50
N LYS A 158 7.65 11.94 -14.62
CA LYS A 158 8.66 12.51 -15.55
C LYS A 158 9.88 13.13 -14.86
N GLY A 159 10.37 12.50 -13.79
CA GLY A 159 11.52 12.96 -13.00
C GLY A 159 11.17 13.83 -11.79
N ASP A 160 9.96 14.40 -11.73
CA ASP A 160 9.41 15.06 -10.54
C ASP A 160 8.76 14.04 -9.60
N PHE A 161 8.64 14.39 -8.31
CA PHE A 161 8.01 13.52 -7.34
C PHE A 161 7.34 14.25 -6.16
N ARG A 162 6.48 13.52 -5.47
CA ARG A 162 5.90 13.86 -4.17
C ARG A 162 6.11 12.72 -3.19
N TRP A 163 6.34 13.10 -1.94
CA TRP A 163 6.52 12.16 -0.84
C TRP A 163 5.27 12.16 0.04
N LEU A 164 4.92 10.98 0.56
CA LEU A 164 3.95 10.80 1.63
C LEU A 164 4.58 9.88 2.69
N GLY A 165 4.57 10.31 3.95
CA GLY A 165 4.92 9.46 5.08
C GLY A 165 3.66 8.88 5.73
N VAL A 166 3.76 7.69 6.28
CA VAL A 166 2.72 7.07 7.11
C VAL A 166 3.31 6.61 8.43
N GLU A 167 2.64 6.92 9.53
CA GLU A 167 2.97 6.46 10.89
C GLU A 167 1.80 5.65 11.46
N CYS A 168 2.09 4.56 12.17
CA CYS A 168 1.06 3.66 12.71
C CYS A 168 1.06 3.55 14.24
N HIS A 169 1.83 4.38 14.94
CA HIS A 169 1.84 4.44 16.41
C HIS A 169 1.69 5.87 16.90
N ALA A 170 0.93 6.69 16.18
CA ALA A 170 0.76 8.10 16.51
C ALA A 170 -0.62 8.30 17.17
N PRO A 171 -0.70 8.36 18.51
CA PRO A 171 -1.95 8.60 19.20
C PRO A 171 -2.36 10.07 19.05
N ASN A 172 -3.13 10.38 18.00
CA ASN A 172 -3.73 11.68 17.73
C ASN A 172 -2.72 12.83 17.54
N ARG A 173 -3.22 13.97 17.04
CA ARG A 173 -2.47 15.19 16.63
C ARG A 173 -1.77 15.93 17.80
N VAL A 174 -1.47 15.25 18.90
CA VAL A 174 -0.80 15.80 20.08
C VAL A 174 0.68 15.43 20.03
N LEU A 175 1.56 16.41 20.24
CA LEU A 175 2.98 16.13 20.31
C LEU A 175 3.29 15.17 21.46
N PRO A 176 4.06 14.09 21.22
CA PRO A 176 4.42 13.14 22.26
C PRO A 176 5.07 13.80 23.48
N GLU A 177 4.84 13.23 24.66
CA GLU A 177 5.53 13.65 25.89
C GLU A 177 7.01 13.28 25.87
N ASP A 178 7.34 12.11 25.31
CA ASP A 178 8.69 11.65 25.10
C ASP A 178 9.49 12.57 24.16
N ILE A 179 10.70 12.94 24.59
CA ILE A 179 11.51 13.94 23.88
C ILE A 179 11.99 13.45 22.52
N ASN A 180 12.34 12.16 22.39
CA ASN A 180 12.83 11.60 21.13
C ASN A 180 11.70 11.53 20.10
N THR A 181 10.52 11.08 20.54
CA THR A 181 9.32 10.99 19.71
C THR A 181 8.80 12.38 19.31
N ARG A 182 8.93 13.37 20.21
CA ARG A 182 8.62 14.78 19.90
C ARG A 182 9.59 15.39 18.89
N VAL A 183 10.89 15.10 19.00
CA VAL A 183 11.88 15.54 18.01
C VAL A 183 11.57 14.92 16.65
N ARG A 184 11.26 13.61 16.59
CA ARG A 184 10.81 12.94 15.36
C ARG A 184 9.59 13.63 14.74
N ALA A 185 8.53 13.87 15.52
CA ALA A 185 7.33 14.57 15.05
C ALA A 185 7.63 15.99 14.54
N ARG A 186 8.54 16.72 15.21
CA ARG A 186 9.00 18.04 14.75
C ARG A 186 9.79 17.97 13.45
N THR A 187 10.72 17.02 13.32
CA THR A 187 11.49 16.81 12.10
C THR A 187 10.57 16.52 10.91
N MET A 188 9.49 15.78 11.13
CA MET A 188 8.47 15.52 10.11
C MET A 188 7.77 16.80 9.67
N ILE A 189 7.31 17.64 10.61
CA ILE A 189 6.69 18.94 10.30
C ILE A 189 7.65 19.85 9.51
N VAL A 190 8.91 19.95 9.96
CA VAL A 190 9.93 20.79 9.33
C VAL A 190 10.34 20.27 7.95
N SER A 191 10.27 18.96 7.73
CA SER A 191 10.60 18.35 6.45
C SER A 191 9.65 18.79 5.32
N GLY A 192 8.46 19.30 5.64
CA GLY A 192 7.45 19.67 4.63
C GLY A 192 6.90 18.48 3.84
N ILE A 193 7.16 17.25 4.29
CA ILE A 193 6.58 16.03 3.72
C ILE A 193 5.24 15.79 4.42
N PRO A 194 4.12 15.64 3.68
CA PRO A 194 2.84 15.31 4.28
C PRO A 194 2.91 13.93 4.94
N VAL A 195 2.27 13.81 6.10
CA VAL A 195 2.26 12.57 6.89
C VAL A 195 0.83 12.25 7.30
N LEU A 196 0.43 11.00 7.06
CA LEU A 196 -0.75 10.39 7.68
C LEU A 196 -0.34 9.62 8.93
N ALA A 197 -1.16 9.76 9.97
CA ALA A 197 -0.90 9.20 11.29
C ALA A 197 -2.12 8.40 11.73
N PHE A 198 -1.94 7.09 11.86
CA PHE A 198 -2.95 6.17 12.36
C PHE A 198 -2.60 5.74 13.78
N SER A 199 -3.61 5.64 14.63
CA SER A 199 -3.45 4.97 15.92
C SER A 199 -3.50 3.45 15.73
N PRO A 200 -2.94 2.66 16.67
CA PRO A 200 -3.07 1.21 16.61
C PRO A 200 -4.53 0.73 16.52
N ALA A 201 -5.43 1.41 17.23
CA ALA A 201 -6.85 1.08 17.22
C ALA A 201 -7.51 1.30 15.85
N ASP A 202 -7.04 2.28 15.06
CA ASP A 202 -7.58 2.52 13.72
C ASP A 202 -7.22 1.35 12.79
N VAL A 203 -5.94 0.94 12.79
CA VAL A 203 -5.44 -0.15 11.95
C VAL A 203 -6.00 -1.51 12.38
N GLU A 204 -6.18 -1.75 13.68
CA GLU A 204 -6.80 -2.98 14.18
C GLU A 204 -8.29 -3.08 13.85
N LYS A 205 -8.99 -1.94 13.89
CA LYS A 205 -10.43 -1.89 13.59
C LYS A 205 -10.69 -2.04 12.10
N ASP A 206 -9.96 -1.31 11.26
CA ASP A 206 -10.20 -1.27 9.82
C ASP A 206 -8.95 -0.82 9.04
N ALA A 207 -8.04 -1.77 8.78
CA ALA A 207 -6.85 -1.51 7.98
C ALA A 207 -7.16 -1.14 6.52
N SER A 208 -8.26 -1.65 5.96
CA SER A 208 -8.70 -1.31 4.60
C SER A 208 -9.08 0.16 4.50
N ALA A 209 -9.87 0.67 5.45
CA ALA A 209 -10.18 2.11 5.52
C ALA A 209 -8.93 2.99 5.70
N CYS A 210 -7.93 2.52 6.44
CA CYS A 210 -6.65 3.22 6.55
C CYS A 210 -5.92 3.30 5.19
N VAL A 211 -5.94 2.22 4.41
CA VAL A 211 -5.37 2.20 3.05
C VAL A 211 -6.15 3.08 2.08
N GLU A 212 -7.48 3.13 2.21
CA GLU A 212 -8.31 4.06 1.43
C GLU A 212 -7.91 5.52 1.70
N GLU A 213 -7.68 5.90 2.97
CA GLU A 213 -7.22 7.24 3.33
C GLU A 213 -5.81 7.54 2.76
N ILE A 214 -4.91 6.55 2.78
CA ILE A 214 -3.61 6.65 2.10
C ILE A 214 -3.81 6.88 0.60
N GLY A 215 -4.67 6.11 -0.06
CA GLY A 215 -4.94 6.22 -1.49
C GLY A 215 -5.54 7.59 -1.87
N CYS A 216 -6.43 8.13 -1.05
CA CYS A 216 -6.97 9.47 -1.22
C CYS A 216 -5.86 10.54 -1.17
N ALA A 217 -4.96 10.46 -0.19
CA ALA A 217 -3.83 11.38 -0.09
C ALA A 217 -2.87 11.25 -1.28
N LEU A 218 -2.59 10.02 -1.73
CA LEU A 218 -1.78 9.77 -2.92
C LEU A 218 -2.42 10.36 -4.18
N SER A 219 -3.72 10.22 -4.35
CA SER A 219 -4.46 10.76 -5.49
C SER A 219 -4.35 12.28 -5.58
N VAL A 220 -4.43 12.99 -4.45
CA VAL A 220 -4.19 14.44 -4.40
C VAL A 220 -2.76 14.77 -4.86
N LEU A 221 -1.75 14.03 -4.36
CA LEU A 221 -0.36 14.26 -4.74
C LEU A 221 -0.08 13.93 -6.22
N ALA A 222 -0.74 12.90 -6.76
CA ALA A 222 -0.70 12.54 -8.16
C ALA A 222 -1.31 13.65 -9.04
N GLN A 223 -2.48 14.16 -8.66
CA GLN A 223 -3.13 15.31 -9.31
C GLN A 223 -2.26 16.57 -9.30
N GLU A 224 -1.57 16.86 -8.20
CA GLU A 224 -0.63 17.98 -8.14
C GLU A 224 0.50 17.84 -9.17
N LEU A 225 1.06 16.64 -9.33
CA LEU A 225 2.09 16.37 -10.33
C LEU A 225 1.52 16.48 -11.75
N LEU A 226 0.37 15.86 -12.01
CA LEU A 226 -0.30 15.94 -13.31
C LEU A 226 -0.59 17.40 -13.70
N ALA A 227 -1.06 18.22 -12.76
CA ALA A 227 -1.30 19.64 -12.96
C ALA A 227 0.00 20.43 -13.18
N MET A 228 1.09 20.08 -12.49
CA MET A 228 2.40 20.69 -12.72
C MET A 228 2.89 20.45 -14.16
N HIS A 229 2.62 19.27 -14.71
CA HIS A 229 2.96 18.92 -16.09
C HIS A 229 1.88 19.30 -17.12
N GLY A 230 0.84 20.04 -16.72
CA GLY A 230 -0.21 20.54 -17.61
C GLY A 230 -1.15 19.49 -18.16
N LEU A 231 -1.22 18.30 -17.54
CA LEU A 231 -2.14 17.22 -17.94
C LEU A 231 -3.52 17.36 -17.26
N GLU A 232 -3.58 18.02 -16.10
CA GLU A 232 -4.82 18.26 -15.37
C GLU A 232 -4.94 19.70 -14.86
N SER A 233 -6.16 20.06 -14.45
CA SER A 233 -6.40 21.32 -13.74
C SER A 233 -5.85 21.22 -12.32
N ARG A 234 -5.29 22.32 -11.79
CA ARG A 234 -4.80 22.33 -10.40
C ARG A 234 -5.91 21.91 -9.44
N PRO A 235 -5.66 20.96 -8.52
CA PRO A 235 -6.65 20.56 -7.54
C PRO A 235 -7.08 21.78 -6.72
N ARG A 236 -8.40 21.93 -6.51
CA ARG A 236 -8.94 22.92 -5.57
C ARG A 236 -8.66 22.38 -4.17
N LEU A 237 -7.57 22.82 -3.56
CA LEU A 237 -7.17 22.40 -2.22
C LEU A 237 -8.24 22.77 -1.17
N ASP A 238 -8.96 21.76 -0.69
CA ASP A 238 -9.58 21.75 0.64
C ASP A 238 -9.28 20.39 1.30
N PHE A 239 -7.99 20.06 1.47
CA PHE A 239 -7.60 18.97 2.36
C PHE A 239 -7.78 19.43 3.81
N ARG A 240 -8.99 19.24 4.34
CA ARG A 240 -9.21 19.23 5.79
C ARG A 240 -9.26 17.78 6.24
N PRO A 241 -8.23 17.26 6.93
CA PRO A 241 -8.33 15.94 7.53
C PRO A 241 -9.48 15.99 8.54
N ARG A 242 -10.51 15.15 8.35
CA ARG A 242 -11.82 15.18 9.04
C ARG A 242 -11.66 15.66 10.50
N GLY A 243 -11.93 16.95 10.70
CA GLY A 243 -12.01 17.57 12.01
C GLY A 243 -13.48 17.58 12.38
N GLU A 244 -13.80 16.91 13.50
CA GLU A 244 -14.97 17.10 14.34
C GLU A 244 -16.30 17.30 13.57
N ARG A 245 -17.10 16.22 13.50
CA ARG A 245 -18.55 16.42 13.51
C ARG A 245 -18.84 17.27 14.74
N SER A 246 -19.28 18.51 14.52
CA SER A 246 -19.89 19.31 15.57
C SER A 246 -21.01 18.48 16.18
N LEU A 247 -20.86 18.14 17.46
CA LEU A 247 -22.00 17.89 18.32
C LEU A 247 -22.73 19.23 18.39
N ASP A 248 -23.70 19.41 17.50
CA ASP A 248 -24.86 20.31 17.64
C ASP A 248 -25.75 20.06 16.42
N ASP A 249 -26.63 19.06 16.57
CA ASP A 249 -28.08 19.14 16.30
C ASP A 249 -28.77 17.88 16.88
#